data_AF-A0A9E2Q3W0-F1
#
_entry.id   AF-A0A9E2Q3W0-F1
#
_cell.length_a   1.000
_cell.length_b   1.000
_cell.length_c   1.000
_cell.angle_alpha   90.00
_cell.angle_beta   90.00
_cell.angle_gamma   90.00
#
_symmetry.space_group_name_H-M   'P 1'
#
loop_
_entity.id
_entity.type
_entity.pdbx_description
1 polymer ?
#
loop_
_entity_poly.entity_id
_entity_poly.type
_entity_poly.pdbx_seq_one_letter_code
_entity_poly.pdbx_strand_id
1 'polypeptide(L)'
;MLDPDDLATDHRIVTWDYRGQGRSTAPSGPIAYSVAAIVSDLIAVQDALGVQRASHLGFGVGARVVLELHDKNSERLSSLILIQG
;
A
#
# COMPACT_ATOMS: atom_id res chain seq x y z
N MET A 1 12.64 -9.05 13.83
CA MET A 1 12.14 -8.47 12.57
C MET A 1 11.89 -9.67 11.66
N LEU A 2 10.68 -9.84 11.11
CA LEU A 2 10.41 -10.96 10.18
C LEU A 2 11.35 -10.83 8.98
N ASP A 3 11.98 -11.93 8.58
CA ASP A 3 12.75 -11.96 7.34
C ASP A 3 11.76 -11.98 6.17
N PRO A 4 11.82 -11.03 5.22
CA PRO A 4 10.98 -11.08 4.02
C PRO A 4 11.12 -12.41 3.27
N ASP A 5 12.28 -13.07 3.34
CA ASP A 5 12.55 -14.33 2.65
C ASP A 5 11.68 -15.48 3.20
N ASP A 6 11.32 -15.45 4.49
CA ASP A 6 10.42 -16.45 5.09
C ASP A 6 9.04 -16.36 4.42
N LEU A 7 8.53 -15.14 4.21
CA LEU A 7 7.21 -14.91 3.61
C LEU A 7 7.22 -15.10 2.09
N ALA A 8 8.38 -14.89 1.44
CA ALA A 8 8.52 -15.02 -0.01
C ALA A 8 8.41 -16.48 -0.50
N THR A 9 8.54 -17.45 0.41
CA THR A 9 8.45 -18.88 0.10
C THR A 9 7.08 -19.27 -0.47
N ASP A 10 6.01 -18.65 0.05
CA ASP A 10 4.61 -18.96 -0.31
C ASP A 10 3.77 -17.72 -0.62
N HIS A 11 4.30 -16.51 -0.44
CA HIS A 11 3.63 -15.26 -0.81
C HIS A 11 4.42 -14.47 -1.85
N ARG A 12 3.70 -13.88 -2.80
CA ARG A 12 4.27 -12.82 -3.63
C ARG A 12 4.29 -11.52 -2.83
N ILE A 13 5.49 -11.09 -2.46
CA ILE A 13 5.69 -9.80 -1.77
C ILE A 13 5.79 -8.69 -2.81
N VAL A 14 5.03 -7.62 -2.60
CA VAL A 14 5.08 -6.41 -3.42
C VAL A 14 5.31 -5.22 -2.52
N THR A 15 6.35 -4.46 -2.83
CA THR A 15 6.62 -3.15 -2.23
C THR A 15 6.67 -2.10 -3.32
N TRP A 16 6.21 -0.88 -3.03
CA TRP A 16 6.30 0.24 -3.96
C TRP A 16 6.76 1.49 -3.22
N ASP A 17 7.41 2.39 -3.96
CA ASP A 17 7.77 3.70 -3.44
C ASP A 17 6.53 4.62 -3.53
N TYR A 18 6.18 5.29 -2.44
CA TYR A 18 5.10 6.28 -2.47
C TYR A 18 5.46 7.42 -3.43
N ARG A 19 4.45 8.10 -3.98
CA ARG A 19 4.65 9.38 -4.67
C ARG A 19 5.58 10.30 -3.85
N GLY A 20 6.57 10.88 -4.52
CA GLY A 20 7.63 11.71 -3.92
C GLY A 20 8.69 10.97 -3.10
N GLN A 21 8.72 9.64 -3.15
CA GLN A 21 9.73 8.82 -2.50
C GLN A 21 10.43 7.92 -3.52
N GLY A 22 11.68 7.54 -3.22
CA GLY A 22 12.44 6.53 -3.97
C GLY A 22 12.46 6.81 -5.48
N ARG A 23 11.95 5.86 -6.26
CA ARG A 23 11.90 5.91 -7.73
C ARG A 23 10.55 6.39 -8.28
N SER A 24 9.60 6.73 -7.42
CA SER A 24 8.28 7.22 -7.84
C SER A 24 8.32 8.71 -8.17
N THR A 25 7.43 9.14 -9.06
CA THR A 25 7.28 10.56 -9.44
C THR A 25 7.00 11.43 -8.21
N ALA A 26 7.56 12.64 -8.19
CA ALA A 26 7.40 13.62 -7.12
C ALA A 26 6.51 14.79 -7.60
N PRO A 27 5.17 14.68 -7.51
CA PRO A 27 4.27 15.75 -7.93
C PRO A 27 4.38 16.99 -7.02
N SER A 28 4.11 18.16 -7.58
CA SER A 28 4.16 19.42 -6.83
C SER A 28 2.87 19.68 -6.03
N GLY A 29 3.03 20.37 -4.89
CA GLY A 29 1.92 20.85 -4.08
C GLY A 29 1.42 19.85 -3.01
N PRO A 30 0.96 20.34 -1.85
CA PRO A 30 0.66 19.49 -0.70
C PRO A 30 -0.54 18.56 -0.90
N ILE A 31 -1.54 18.99 -1.68
CA ILE A 31 -2.74 18.18 -1.97
C ILE A 31 -2.39 16.87 -2.69
N ALA A 32 -1.28 16.88 -3.46
CA ALA A 32 -0.82 15.72 -4.19
C ALA A 32 -0.38 14.57 -3.27
N TYR A 33 -0.15 14.82 -1.97
CA TYR A 33 0.32 13.83 -0.99
C TYR A 33 -0.75 13.46 0.05
N SER A 34 -2.02 13.78 -0.21
CA SER A 34 -3.11 13.36 0.66
C SER A 34 -3.19 11.82 0.75
N VAL A 35 -3.70 11.30 1.88
CA VAL A 35 -3.88 9.85 2.08
C VAL A 35 -4.72 9.24 0.95
N ALA A 36 -5.81 9.91 0.54
CA ALA A 36 -6.65 9.48 -0.58
C ALA A 36 -5.86 9.36 -1.89
N ALA A 37 -4.91 10.27 -2.14
CA ALA A 37 -4.07 10.20 -3.32
C ALA A 37 -3.11 9.00 -3.27
N ILE A 38 -2.55 8.70 -2.10
CA ILE A 38 -1.70 7.51 -1.91
C ILE A 38 -2.53 6.21 -2.02
N VAL A 39 -3.77 6.17 -1.53
CA VAL A 39 -4.69 5.05 -1.74
C VAL A 39 -4.96 4.83 -3.23
N SER A 40 -5.14 5.91 -4.00
CA SER A 40 -5.29 5.80 -5.45
C SER A 40 -4.05 5.21 -6.13
N ASP A 41 -2.84 5.50 -5.64
CA ASP A 41 -1.63 4.86 -6.17
C ASP A 41 -1.58 3.38 -5.84
N LEU A 42 -1.94 3.01 -4.60
CA LEU A 42 -1.99 1.61 -4.18
C LEU A 42 -2.96 0.80 -5.07
N ILE A 43 -4.15 1.36 -5.34
CA ILE A 43 -5.11 0.75 -6.26
C ILE A 43 -4.53 0.62 -7.68
N ALA A 44 -3.87 1.67 -8.19
CA ALA A 44 -3.25 1.64 -9.51
C ALA A 44 -2.12 0.60 -9.60
N VAL A 45 -1.32 0.42 -8.52
CA VAL A 45 -0.30 -0.62 -8.43
C VAL A 45 -0.94 -2.00 -8.44
N GLN A 46 -2.01 -2.22 -7.68
CA GLN A 46 -2.75 -3.50 -7.70
C GLN A 46 -3.29 -3.81 -9.09
N ASP A 47 -3.93 -2.84 -9.75
CA ASP A 47 -4.50 -2.98 -11.08
C ASP A 47 -3.42 -3.29 -12.13
N ALA A 48 -2.28 -2.59 -12.08
CA ALA A 48 -1.14 -2.83 -12.96
C ALA A 48 -0.51 -4.22 -12.79
N LEU A 49 -0.63 -4.81 -11.60
CA LEU A 49 -0.13 -6.15 -11.29
C LEU A 49 -1.19 -7.25 -11.48
N GLY A 50 -2.42 -6.88 -11.85
CA GLY A 50 -3.55 -7.80 -11.98
C GLY A 50 -4.05 -8.38 -10.65
N VAL A 51 -3.77 -7.71 -9.53
CA VAL A 51 -4.11 -8.18 -8.19
C VAL A 51 -5.42 -7.54 -7.74
N GLN A 52 -6.51 -8.31 -7.77
CA GLN A 52 -7.83 -7.80 -7.37
C GLN A 52 -8.00 -7.68 -5.85
N ARG A 53 -7.33 -8.55 -5.08
CA ARG A 53 -7.43 -8.61 -3.62
C ARG A 53 -6.10 -9.07 -3.02
N ALA A 54 -5.65 -8.40 -1.95
CA ALA A 54 -4.39 -8.76 -1.28
C ALA A 54 -4.42 -8.50 0.24
N SER A 55 -3.49 -9.13 0.94
CA SER A 55 -3.20 -8.82 2.35
C SER A 55 -2.30 -7.59 2.39
N HIS A 56 -2.65 -6.62 3.23
CA HIS A 56 -1.93 -5.35 3.29
C HIS A 56 -1.27 -5.16 4.64
N LEU A 57 0.02 -4.85 4.60
CA LEU A 57 0.82 -4.48 5.76
C LEU A 57 1.10 -2.98 5.71
N GLY A 58 0.68 -2.24 6.73
CA GLY A 58 0.89 -0.81 6.87
C GLY A 58 1.76 -0.47 8.08
N PHE A 59 2.80 0.35 7.87
CA PHE A 59 3.64 0.88 8.94
C PHE A 59 3.59 2.41 8.98
N GLY A 60 3.33 3.01 10.15
CA GLY A 60 3.22 4.46 10.30
C GLY A 60 2.15 5.07 9.38
N VAL A 61 2.55 5.97 8.48
CA VAL A 61 1.63 6.52 7.44
C VAL A 61 0.97 5.41 6.62
N GLY A 62 1.67 4.30 6.37
CA GLY A 62 1.13 3.16 5.64
C GLY A 62 -0.05 2.50 6.35
N ALA A 63 -0.11 2.52 7.69
CA ALA A 63 -1.26 2.03 8.44
C ALA A 63 -2.53 2.86 8.15
N ARG A 64 -2.37 4.18 8.07
CA ARG A 64 -3.49 5.08 7.72
C ARG A 64 -3.94 4.93 6.27
N VAL A 65 -3.01 4.67 5.35
CA VAL A 65 -3.33 4.37 3.95
C VAL A 65 -4.18 3.10 3.83
N VAL A 66 -3.81 2.01 4.49
CA VAL A 66 -4.55 0.74 4.36
C VAL A 66 -5.89 0.77 5.11
N LEU A 67 -6.01 1.58 6.17
CA LEU A 67 -7.31 1.85 6.83
C LEU A 67 -8.25 2.66 5.92
N GLU A 68 -7.74 3.67 5.22
CA GLU A 68 -8.52 4.43 4.24
C GLU A 68 -8.94 3.54 3.06
N LEU A 69 -8.04 2.66 2.57
CA LEU A 69 -8.40 1.64 1.58
C LEU A 69 -9.52 0.73 2.09
N HIS A 70 -9.48 0.32 3.36
CA HIS A 70 -10.54 -0.50 3.95
C HIS A 70 -11.90 0.21 3.97
N ASP A 71 -11.93 1.47 4.39
CA ASP A 71 -13.16 2.26 4.46
C ASP A 71 -13.82 2.46 3.09
N LYS A 72 -13.00 2.66 2.03
CA LYS A 72 -13.50 2.99 0.69
C LYS A 72 -13.59 1.81 -0.27
N ASN A 73 -12.75 0.79 -0.09
CA ASN A 73 -12.49 -0.29 -1.06
C ASN A 73 -12.19 -1.63 -0.36
N SER A 74 -12.98 -2.00 0.65
CA SER A 74 -12.79 -3.24 1.41
C SER A 74 -12.71 -4.51 0.55
N GLU A 75 -13.29 -4.52 -0.66
CA GLU A 75 -13.21 -5.62 -1.61
C GLU A 75 -11.78 -5.95 -2.06
N ARG A 76 -10.87 -4.97 -1.99
CA ARG A 76 -9.45 -5.11 -2.37
C ARG A 76 -8.58 -5.73 -1.27
N LEU A 77 -9.15 -6.00 -0.09
CA LEU A 77 -8.44 -6.48 1.10
C LEU A 77 -8.80 -7.92 1.45
N SER A 78 -7.83 -8.83 1.54
CA SER A 78 -8.02 -10.14 2.19
C SER A 78 -7.70 -10.10 3.68
N SER A 79 -6.76 -9.26 4.10
CA SER A 79 -6.34 -9.09 5.49
C SER A 79 -5.64 -7.74 5.70
N LEU A 80 -5.62 -7.26 6.95
CA LEU A 80 -4.96 -6.02 7.36
C LEU A 80 -3.97 -6.31 8.50
N ILE A 81 -2.74 -5.84 8.35
CA ILE A 81 -1.67 -5.95 9.34
C ILE A 81 -1.17 -4.53 9.60
N LEU A 82 -1.40 -4.00 10.80
CA LEU A 82 -1.05 -2.62 11.17
C LEU A 82 0.09 -2.65 12.17
N ILE A 83 1.16 -1.91 11.89
CA ILE A 83 2.32 -1.79 12.76
C ILE A 83 2.55 -0.32 13.05
N GLN A 84 2.49 0.07 14.33
CA GLN A 84 2.60 1.48 14.77
C GLN A 84 1.65 2.40 13.99
N GLY A 85 0.36 2.04 13.96
CA GLY A 85 -0.70 2.79 13.29
C GLY A 85 -1.48 3.72 14.19
#